data_AF-A0A8T5KKB7-F1
#
_entry.id   AF-A0A8T5KKB7-F1
#
_cell.length_a   1.000
_cell.length_b   1.000
_cell.length_c   1.000
_cell.angle_alpha   90.00
_cell.angle_beta   90.00
_cell.angle_gamma   90.00
#
_symmetry.space_group_name_H-M   'P 1'
#
loop_
_entity.id
_entity.type
_entity.pdbx_description
1 polymer ?
#
loop_
_entity_poly.entity_id
_entity_poly.type
_entity_poly.pdbx_seq_one_letter_code
_entity_poly.pdbx_strand_id
1 'polypeptide(L)'
;ECKSYTGRFTSGTFTNPDYAQFFEPQAVIVTDSLADQQIVEEAGLIGVPVIALCSTDNSLTNVDLVIPVNNKGRRSLAIVYWLLAREILREMGQLPLSGEFGATIEDFETTL
;
A
#
# COMPACT_ATOMS: atom_id res chain seq x y z
N GLU A 1 -7.48 -11.02 3.93
CA GLU A 1 -7.74 -9.90 4.85
C GLU A 1 -6.65 -8.85 4.63
N CYS A 2 -6.97 -7.55 4.69
CA CYS A 2 -5.98 -6.49 4.46
C CYS A 2 -5.72 -5.76 5.78
N LYS A 3 -4.44 -5.61 6.16
CA LYS A 3 -4.01 -4.92 7.38
C LYS A 3 -3.29 -3.64 7.00
N SER A 4 -3.80 -2.49 7.44
CA SER A 4 -3.13 -1.21 7.24
C SER A 4 -2.13 -0.94 8.36
N TYR A 5 -1.02 -0.29 8.01
CA TYR A 5 -0.04 0.25 8.95
C TYR A 5 0.06 1.75 8.72
N THR A 6 -0.33 2.52 9.74
CA THR A 6 -0.21 3.98 9.75
C THR A 6 0.80 4.39 10.80
N GLY A 7 1.80 5.18 10.42
CA GLY A 7 2.87 5.62 11.31
C GLY A 7 4.13 4.75 11.19
N ARG A 8 4.90 4.65 12.27
CA ARG A 8 6.21 4.00 12.24
C ARG A 8 6.07 2.48 12.15
N PHE A 9 6.64 1.88 11.11
CA PHE A 9 6.80 0.44 11.00
C PHE A 9 7.92 -0.05 11.93
N THR A 10 7.61 -1.05 12.76
CA THR A 10 8.58 -1.63 13.69
C THR A 10 9.32 -2.77 13.02
N SER A 11 10.65 -2.76 13.06
CA SER A 11 11.46 -3.84 12.50
C SER A 11 11.13 -5.18 13.15
N GLY A 12 11.06 -6.24 12.37
CA GLY A 12 10.66 -7.56 12.84
C GLY A 12 9.17 -7.87 12.66
N THR A 13 8.38 -6.94 12.10
CA THR A 13 6.94 -7.17 11.89
C THR A 13 6.67 -8.33 10.93
N PHE A 14 7.53 -8.55 9.93
CA PHE A 14 7.36 -9.67 8.99
C PHE A 14 8.31 -10.84 9.27
N THR A 15 9.35 -10.62 10.06
CA THR A 15 10.48 -11.55 10.21
C THR A 15 10.59 -12.17 11.61
N ASN A 16 9.95 -11.60 12.64
CA ASN A 16 10.03 -12.08 14.02
C ASN A 16 8.68 -12.63 14.52
N PRO A 17 8.47 -13.95 14.55
CA PRO A 17 7.23 -14.57 15.04
C PRO A 17 6.91 -14.29 16.51
N ASP A 18 7.92 -13.99 17.34
CA ASP A 18 7.72 -13.68 18.77
C ASP A 18 7.21 -12.24 18.98
N TYR A 19 7.19 -11.41 17.93
CA TYR A 19 6.68 -10.06 18.01
C TYR A 19 5.16 -10.06 18.08
N ALA A 20 4.60 -9.34 19.06
CA ALA A 20 3.15 -9.32 19.30
C ALA A 20 2.31 -8.86 18.09
N GLN A 21 2.87 -8.07 17.17
CA GLN A 21 2.18 -7.59 15.97
C GLN A 21 2.70 -8.25 14.68
N PHE A 22 3.38 -9.40 14.81
CA PHE A 22 3.85 -10.21 13.68
C PHE A 22 2.74 -10.46 12.67
N PHE A 23 3.09 -10.37 11.39
CA PHE A 23 2.16 -10.58 10.30
C PHE A 23 2.90 -11.12 9.07
N GLU A 24 2.32 -12.13 8.42
CA GLU A 24 2.87 -12.73 7.19
C GLU A 24 2.00 -12.31 6.00
N PRO A 25 2.35 -11.22 5.29
CA PRO A 25 1.60 -10.78 4.11
C PRO A 25 1.82 -11.71 2.91
N GLN A 26 0.84 -11.77 2.00
CA GLN A 26 1.01 -12.39 0.69
C GLN A 26 1.46 -11.39 -0.39
N ALA A 27 1.24 -10.10 -0.15
CA ALA A 27 1.70 -8.97 -0.96
C ALA A 27 1.70 -7.72 -0.08
N VAL A 28 2.56 -6.75 -0.40
CA VAL A 28 2.60 -5.46 0.30
C VAL A 28 2.45 -4.30 -0.68
N ILE A 29 1.72 -3.27 -0.26
CA ILE A 29 1.59 -2.00 -0.99
C ILE A 29 2.22 -0.91 -0.12
N VAL A 30 3.24 -0.22 -0.65
CA VAL A 30 3.95 0.87 0.03
C VAL A 30 3.67 2.21 -0.63
N THR A 31 3.66 3.30 0.16
CA THR A 31 3.33 4.65 -0.33
C THR A 31 4.56 5.36 -0.87
N ASP A 32 5.71 5.10 -0.27
CA ASP A 32 6.97 5.69 -0.66
C ASP A 32 8.07 4.67 -0.35
N SER A 33 8.73 4.14 -1.38
CA SER A 33 9.77 3.12 -1.21
C SER A 33 11.02 3.61 -0.46
N LEU A 34 11.23 4.92 -0.36
CA LEU A 34 12.33 5.51 0.41
C LEU A 34 11.94 5.64 1.88
N ALA A 35 10.74 6.14 2.17
CA ALA A 35 10.27 6.27 3.56
C ALA A 35 9.93 4.90 4.17
N ASP A 36 9.42 3.97 3.36
CA ASP A 36 8.97 2.64 3.75
C ASP A 36 10.05 1.57 3.50
N GLN A 37 11.33 1.95 3.41
CA GLN A 37 12.44 1.06 3.07
C GLN A 37 12.50 -0.20 3.97
N GLN A 38 12.19 -0.07 5.27
CA GLN A 38 12.16 -1.20 6.20
C GLN A 38 11.14 -2.28 5.77
N ILE A 39 9.96 -1.85 5.27
CA ILE A 39 8.91 -2.75 4.80
C ILE A 39 9.38 -3.47 3.54
N VAL A 40 10.00 -2.73 2.62
CA VAL A 40 10.53 -3.26 1.35
C VAL A 40 11.64 -4.29 1.61
N GLU A 41 12.56 -4.00 2.52
CA GLU A 41 13.63 -4.92 2.90
C GLU A 41 13.09 -6.20 3.56
N GLU A 42 12.21 -6.07 4.55
CA GLU A 42 11.64 -7.24 5.22
C GLU A 42 10.78 -8.08 4.28
N ALA A 43 9.98 -7.46 3.41
CA ALA A 43 9.21 -8.18 2.39
C ALA A 43 10.13 -8.97 1.44
N GLY A 44 11.26 -8.37 1.04
CA GLY A 44 12.29 -9.06 0.25
C GLY A 44 12.92 -10.26 0.97
N LEU A 45 13.13 -10.17 2.30
CA LEU A 45 13.68 -11.28 3.09
C LEU A 45 12.75 -12.49 3.16
N ILE A 46 11.43 -12.26 3.22
CA ILE A 46 10.44 -13.33 3.27
C ILE A 46 9.92 -13.75 1.88
N GLY A 47 10.36 -13.09 0.81
CA GLY A 47 9.97 -13.40 -0.57
C GLY A 47 8.55 -12.97 -0.92
N VAL A 48 8.06 -11.88 -0.34
CA VAL A 48 6.71 -11.35 -0.60
C VAL A 48 6.78 -10.25 -1.66
N PRO A 49 5.87 -10.26 -2.66
CA PRO A 49 5.86 -9.26 -3.72
C PRO A 49 5.56 -7.85 -3.18
N VAL A 50 6.35 -6.88 -3.65
CA VAL A 50 6.28 -5.46 -3.27
C VAL A 50 5.71 -4.61 -4.40
N ILE A 51 4.60 -3.93 -4.12
CA ILE A 51 3.97 -2.95 -5.01
C ILE A 51 4.20 -1.56 -4.41
N ALA A 52 4.79 -0.63 -5.15
CA ALA A 52 5.10 0.69 -4.62
C ALA A 52 4.45 1.82 -5.43
N LEU A 53 3.91 2.81 -4.71
CA LEU A 53 3.56 4.10 -5.26
C LEU A 53 4.85 4.94 -5.35
N CYS A 54 5.30 5.28 -6.56
CA CYS A 54 6.57 5.98 -6.74
C CYS A 54 6.41 7.28 -7.54
N SER A 55 7.00 8.34 -7.01
CA SER A 55 7.36 9.57 -7.69
C SER A 55 8.76 9.43 -8.33
N THR A 56 9.21 10.47 -9.03
CA THR A 56 10.48 10.51 -9.78
C THR A 56 11.73 10.38 -8.90
N ASP A 57 11.62 10.65 -7.61
CA ASP A 57 12.72 10.67 -6.64
C ASP A 57 12.81 9.41 -5.78
N ASN A 58 11.93 8.44 -5.99
CA ASN A 58 11.90 7.20 -5.22
C ASN A 58 12.88 6.14 -5.76
N SER A 59 13.41 5.31 -4.86
CA SER A 59 14.24 4.15 -5.21
C SER A 59 13.36 3.00 -5.70
N LEU A 60 13.78 2.30 -6.75
CA LEU A 60 13.06 1.12 -7.28
C LEU A 60 13.68 -0.21 -6.83
N THR A 61 14.67 -0.16 -5.93
CA THR A 61 15.33 -1.36 -5.42
C THR A 61 14.35 -2.23 -4.64
N ASN A 62 14.31 -3.54 -4.95
CA ASN A 62 13.43 -4.52 -4.32
C ASN A 62 11.91 -4.20 -4.44
N VAL A 63 11.53 -3.50 -5.51
CA VAL A 63 10.12 -3.28 -5.88
C VAL A 63 9.81 -4.10 -7.12
N ASP A 64 8.76 -4.93 -7.06
CA ASP A 64 8.36 -5.80 -8.17
C ASP A 64 7.43 -5.08 -9.15
N LEU A 65 6.54 -4.22 -8.63
CA LEU A 65 5.60 -3.44 -9.43
C LEU A 65 5.56 -2.00 -8.98
N VAL A 66 5.77 -1.09 -9.93
CA VAL A 66 5.74 0.36 -9.70
C VAL A 66 4.45 0.94 -10.24
N ILE A 67 3.75 1.70 -9.41
CA ILE A 67 2.62 2.54 -9.82
C ILE A 67 3.10 4.00 -9.80
N PRO A 68 3.37 4.60 -10.97
CA PRO A 68 3.93 5.95 -11.04
C PRO A 68 2.88 6.99 -10.67
N VAL A 69 3.08 7.69 -9.55
CA VAL A 69 2.13 8.68 -9.00
C VAL A 69 2.85 9.79 -8.26
N ASN A 70 2.17 10.92 -8.03
CA ASN A 70 2.63 11.91 -7.05
C ASN A 70 2.28 11.40 -5.64
N ASN A 71 3.27 10.85 -4.93
CA ASN A 71 3.12 10.29 -3.60
C ASN A 71 3.30 11.30 -2.45
N LYS A 72 3.40 12.60 -2.74
CA LYS A 72 3.47 13.68 -1.73
C LYS A 72 2.17 14.46 -1.62
N GLY A 73 1.40 14.54 -2.69
CA GLY A 73 0.14 15.26 -2.71
C GLY A 73 -0.98 14.49 -2.00
N ARG A 74 -1.59 15.09 -0.97
CA ARG A 74 -2.73 14.50 -0.23
C ARG A 74 -3.86 14.04 -1.16
N ARG A 75 -4.32 14.93 -2.04
CA ARG A 75 -5.37 14.64 -3.02
C ARG A 75 -4.94 13.57 -4.03
N SER A 76 -3.67 13.55 -4.42
CA SER A 76 -3.13 12.55 -5.35
C SER A 76 -3.18 11.16 -4.72
N LEU A 77 -2.68 11.01 -3.49
CA LEU A 77 -2.75 9.75 -2.75
C LEU A 77 -4.20 9.30 -2.51
N ALA A 78 -5.10 10.22 -2.12
CA ALA A 78 -6.51 9.90 -1.91
C ALA A 78 -7.16 9.31 -3.17
N ILE A 79 -6.94 9.93 -4.34
CA ILE A 79 -7.44 9.43 -5.63
C ILE A 79 -6.88 8.05 -5.94
N VAL A 80 -5.57 7.84 -5.76
CA VAL A 80 -4.92 6.57 -6.08
C VAL A 80 -5.44 5.43 -5.21
N TYR A 81 -5.54 5.64 -3.89
CA TYR A 81 -6.10 4.64 -2.99
C TYR A 81 -7.59 4.38 -3.25
N TRP A 82 -8.36 5.42 -3.57
CA TRP A 82 -9.77 5.29 -3.94
C TRP A 82 -9.94 4.44 -5.22
N LEU A 83 -9.14 4.71 -6.26
CA LEU A 83 -9.14 3.93 -7.50
C LEU A 83 -8.74 2.48 -7.26
N LEU A 84 -7.67 2.25 -6.48
CA LEU A 84 -7.20 0.89 -6.16
C LEU A 84 -8.26 0.10 -5.40
N ALA A 85 -8.84 0.68 -4.35
CA ALA A 85 -9.88 0.01 -3.57
C ALA A 85 -11.10 -0.35 -4.45
N ARG A 86 -11.53 0.58 -5.30
CA ARG A 86 -12.65 0.35 -6.23
C ARG A 86 -12.36 -0.79 -7.22
N GLU A 87 -11.20 -0.78 -7.87
CA GLU A 87 -10.86 -1.82 -8.84
C GLU A 87 -10.64 -3.18 -8.18
N ILE A 88 -10.03 -3.24 -6.99
CA ILE A 88 -9.90 -4.50 -6.24
C ILE A 88 -11.29 -5.11 -5.92
N LEU A 89 -12.26 -4.30 -5.50
CA LEU A 89 -13.62 -4.79 -5.25
C LEU A 89 -14.33 -5.28 -6.52
N ARG A 90 -14.05 -4.66 -7.66
CA ARG A 90 -14.58 -5.10 -8.97
C ARG A 90 -14.01 -6.45 -9.38
N GLU A 91 -12.70 -6.61 -9.26
CA GLU A 91 -12.02 -7.90 -9.56
C GLU A 91 -12.45 -9.00 -8.59
N MET A 92 -12.76 -8.67 -7.33
CA MET A 92 -13.34 -9.62 -6.38
C MET A 92 -14.82 -9.92 -6.61
N GLY A 93 -15.47 -9.28 -7.59
CA GLY A 93 -16.90 -9.46 -7.91
C GLY A 93 -17.85 -8.87 -6.85
N GLN A 94 -17.34 -8.06 -5.92
CA GLN A 94 -18.13 -7.42 -4.87
C GLN A 94 -18.77 -6.10 -5.34
N LEU A 95 -18.21 -5.49 -6.39
CA LEU A 95 -18.73 -4.29 -7.02
C LEU A 95 -18.96 -4.54 -8.51
N PRO A 96 -20.17 -4.33 -9.04
CA PRO A 96 -20.41 -4.38 -10.49
C PRO A 96 -19.59 -3.31 -11.23
N LEU A 97 -19.23 -3.57 -12.50
CA LEU A 97 -18.52 -2.59 -13.34
C LEU A 97 -19.25 -1.24 -13.46
N SER A 98 -20.58 -1.27 -13.49
CA SER A 98 -21.46 -0.09 -13.49
C SER A 98 -21.86 0.37 -12.09
N GLY A 99 -21.44 -0.34 -11.05
CA GLY A 99 -21.78 -0.04 -9.67
C GLY A 99 -20.98 1.15 -9.14
N GLU A 100 -21.63 1.97 -8.32
CA GLU A 100 -20.98 3.04 -7.57
C GLU A 100 -20.28 2.45 -6.33
N PHE A 101 -19.04 2.88 -6.09
CA PHE A 101 -18.22 2.40 -4.97
C PHE A 101 -18.79 2.81 -3.59
N GLY A 102 -19.70 3.79 -3.56
CA GLY A 102 -20.34 4.29 -2.34
C GLY A 102 -19.47 5.24 -1.52
N ALA A 103 -18.15 5.03 -1.49
CA ALA A 103 -17.20 5.99 -0.92
C ALA A 103 -16.80 7.06 -1.94
N THR A 104 -16.67 8.29 -1.47
CA THR A 104 -16.21 9.44 -2.25
C THR A 104 -14.69 9.61 -2.15
N ILE A 105 -14.10 10.47 -2.98
CA ILE A 105 -12.65 10.73 -2.93
C ILE A 105 -12.32 11.50 -1.64
N GLU A 106 -13.24 12.35 -1.21
CA GLU A 106 -13.15 13.16 0.01
C GLU A 106 -13.03 12.28 1.26
N ASP A 107 -13.67 11.11 1.28
CA ASP A 107 -13.55 10.13 2.37
C ASP A 107 -12.12 9.57 2.52
N PHE A 108 -11.30 9.65 1.46
CA PHE A 108 -9.90 9.22 1.44
C PHE A 108 -8.93 10.38 1.67
N GLU A 109 -9.40 11.63 1.69
CA GLU A 109 -8.55 12.78 1.98
C GLU A 109 -8.34 12.94 3.49
N THR A 110 -7.09 13.16 3.91
CA THR A 110 -6.82 13.47 5.32
C THR A 110 -7.29 14.90 5.64
N THR A 111 -8.21 15.01 6.60
CA THR A 111 -8.55 16.28 7.25
C THR A 111 -7.40 16.66 8.18
N LEU A 112 -6.55 17.60 7.74
CA LEU A 112 -5.62 18.31 8.62
C LEU A 112 -6.35 19.44 9.33
#